data_AF-A0A8C3GGG6-F1
#
_entry.id   AF-A0A8C3GGG6-F1
#
_cell.length_a   1.000
_cell.length_b   1.000
_cell.length_c   1.000
_cell.angle_alpha   90.00
_cell.angle_beta   90.00
_cell.angle_gamma   90.00
#
_symmetry.space_group_name_H-M   'P 1'
#
loop_
_entity.id
_entity.type
_entity.pdbx_description
1 polymer ?
#
loop_
_entity_poly.entity_id
_entity_poly.type
_entity_poly.pdbx_seq_one_letter_code
_entity_poly.pdbx_strand_id
1 'polypeptide(L)' 'MAPSRNGMILKPHFHKDWQRRVATWFNQPARKIRRGLPGPSESRWIPGGGTSPRSRCRPTCRG' A
#
# COMPACT_ATOMS: atom_id res chain seq x y z
N MET A 1 2.74 -33.20 -4.17
CA MET A 1 3.24 -33.17 -5.56
C MET A 1 4.72 -33.51 -5.54
N ALA A 2 5.17 -34.48 -6.32
CA ALA A 2 6.59 -34.80 -6.46
C ALA A 2 7.21 -33.92 -7.57
N PRO A 3 8.45 -33.42 -7.41
CA PRO A 3 9.15 -32.74 -8.49
C PRO A 3 9.30 -33.66 -9.70
N SER A 4 8.92 -33.17 -10.89
CA SER A 4 8.91 -33.99 -12.12
C SER A 4 10.25 -33.96 -12.87
N ARG A 5 11.02 -32.87 -12.76
CA ARG A 5 12.32 -32.64 -13.44
C ARG A 5 13.19 -31.66 -12.62
N ASN A 6 14.36 -31.28 -13.14
CA ASN A 6 15.32 -30.34 -12.54
C ASN A 6 14.83 -28.87 -12.56
N GLY A 7 13.66 -28.61 -11.98
CA GLY A 7 13.11 -27.27 -11.76
C GLY A 7 13.54 -26.68 -10.41
N MET A 8 13.34 -25.39 -10.23
CA MET A 8 13.65 -24.71 -8.96
C MET A 8 12.79 -25.25 -7.82
N ILE A 9 13.43 -25.54 -6.68
CA ILE A 9 12.72 -25.89 -5.45
C ILE A 9 12.12 -24.60 -4.86
N LEU A 10 10.81 -24.45 -5.03
CA LEU A 10 10.07 -23.33 -4.47
C LEU A 10 9.78 -23.57 -2.98
N LYS A 11 9.84 -22.51 -2.16
CA LYS A 11 9.36 -22.50 -0.77
C LYS A 11 8.10 -21.63 -0.67
N PRO A 12 6.95 -22.08 -1.21
CA PRO A 12 5.74 -21.27 -1.21
C PRO A 12 5.27 -21.03 0.23
N HIS A 13 5.07 -19.78 0.62
CA HIS A 13 4.63 -19.43 1.99
C HIS A 13 3.08 -19.50 2.15
N PHE A 14 2.45 -20.55 1.61
CA PHE A 14 1.00 -20.78 1.66
C PHE A 14 0.59 -21.83 2.72
N HIS A 15 1.38 -21.99 3.78
CA HIS A 15 1.19 -23.01 4.81
C HIS A 15 0.11 -22.69 5.86
N LYS A 16 -0.31 -21.41 5.96
CA LYS A 16 -1.37 -20.94 6.87
C LYS A 16 -2.67 -20.74 6.09
N ASP A 17 -3.78 -20.49 6.79
CA ASP A 17 -5.08 -20.13 6.21
C ASP A 17 -5.05 -18.75 5.50
N TRP A 18 -4.32 -18.66 4.39
CA TRP A 18 -4.11 -17.44 3.63
C TRP A 18 -5.36 -17.01 2.88
N GLN A 19 -6.20 -17.96 2.45
CA GLN A 19 -7.44 -17.70 1.71
C GLN A 19 -8.39 -16.79 2.49
N ARG A 20 -8.43 -16.93 3.83
CA ARG A 20 -9.23 -16.07 4.72
C ARG A 20 -8.71 -14.63 4.83
N ARG A 21 -7.47 -14.37 4.39
CA ARG A 21 -6.76 -13.09 4.55
C ARG A 21 -6.40 -12.46 3.20
N VAL A 22 -7.08 -12.84 2.12
CA VAL A 22 -6.88 -12.24 0.81
C VAL A 22 -7.48 -10.83 0.80
N ALA A 23 -6.61 -9.81 0.81
CA ALA A 23 -7.03 -8.43 0.61
C ALA A 23 -7.26 -8.18 -0.89
N THR A 24 -8.51 -7.95 -1.28
CA THR A 24 -8.86 -7.54 -2.64
C THR A 24 -8.93 -6.02 -2.75
N TRP A 25 -8.74 -5.51 -3.96
CA TRP A 25 -8.66 -4.07 -4.23
C TRP A 25 -9.80 -3.58 -5.14
N PHE A 26 -10.94 -4.30 -5.19
CA PHE A 26 -12.11 -3.90 -6.00
C PHE A 26 -12.70 -2.54 -5.61
N ASN A 27 -12.52 -2.14 -4.35
CA ASN A 27 -12.95 -0.84 -3.83
C ASN A 27 -11.95 0.30 -4.11
N GLN A 28 -10.85 0.06 -4.82
CA GLN A 28 -9.85 1.06 -5.19
C GLN A 28 -10.45 2.28 -5.94
N PRO A 29 -11.32 2.14 -6.97
CA PRO A 29 -11.96 3.29 -7.61
C PRO A 29 -12.84 4.10 -6.64
N ALA A 30 -13.65 3.44 -5.81
CA ALA A 30 -14.46 4.11 -4.80
C ALA A 30 -13.59 4.84 -3.74
N ARG A 31 -12.47 4.22 -3.33
CA ARG A 31 -11.50 4.85 -2.41
C ARG A 31 -10.83 6.07 -3.04
N LYS A 32 -10.55 6.04 -4.36
CA LYS A 32 -10.01 7.19 -5.10
C LYS A 32 -11.00 8.35 -5.11
N ILE A 33 -12.27 8.08 -5.43
CA ILE A 33 -13.34 9.07 -5.40
C ILE A 33 -13.49 9.67 -3.99
N ARG A 34 -13.52 8.86 -2.93
CA ARG A 34 -13.61 9.34 -1.55
C ARG A 34 -12.42 10.19 -1.09
N ARG A 35 -11.21 9.94 -1.62
CA ARG A 35 -10.01 10.76 -1.33
C ARG A 35 -10.00 12.06 -2.12
N GLY A 36 -10.53 12.05 -3.35
CA GLY A 36 -10.54 13.19 -4.26
C GLY A 36 -11.74 14.12 -4.07
N LEU A 37 -12.86 13.60 -3.56
CA LEU A 37 -14.00 14.38 -3.09
C LEU A 37 -13.74 14.69 -1.61
N PRO A 38 -13.24 15.89 -1.27
CA PRO A 38 -13.32 16.30 0.11
C PRO A 38 -14.79 16.28 0.51
N GLY A 39 -15.11 15.66 1.65
CA GLY A 39 -16.46 15.76 2.22
C GLY A 39 -16.84 17.24 2.40
N PRO A 40 -18.14 17.57 2.56
CA PRO A 40 -18.62 18.95 2.67
C PRO A 40 -18.00 19.77 3.81
N SER A 41 -17.30 19.14 4.75
CA SER A 41 -16.94 19.69 6.04
C SER A 41 -15.53 20.28 6.15
N GLU A 42 -14.56 19.90 5.30
CA GLU A 42 -13.15 20.19 5.62
C GLU A 42 -12.35 20.97 4.55
N SER A 43 -12.52 20.71 3.24
CA SER A 43 -11.69 21.41 2.23
C SER A 43 -12.16 22.83 1.89
N ARG A 44 -13.40 23.19 2.23
CA ARG A 44 -13.92 24.54 2.00
C ARG A 44 -13.36 25.55 3.00
N TRP A 45 -12.81 25.10 4.13
CA TRP A 45 -12.56 25.94 5.32
C TRP A 45 -11.11 26.01 5.80
N ILE A 46 -10.12 25.42 5.11
CA ILE A 46 -8.69 25.57 5.51
C ILE A 46 -7.94 26.44 4.50
N PRO A 47 -7.91 27.78 4.68
CA PRO A 47 -6.92 28.62 4.04
C PRO A 47 -5.56 28.39 4.73
N GLY A 48 -4.58 27.88 3.99
CA GLY A 48 -3.20 27.74 4.49
C GLY A 48 -2.85 26.36 5.07
N GLY A 49 -2.88 25.32 4.22
CA GLY A 49 -2.20 24.07 4.53
C GLY A 49 -0.74 24.33 4.92
N GLY A 50 -0.32 23.84 6.09
CA GLY A 50 0.94 24.21 6.72
C GLY A 50 2.15 24.01 5.82
N THR A 51 3.05 24.99 5.81
CA THR A 51 4.32 24.93 5.09
C THR A 51 5.25 23.95 5.81
N SER A 52 5.29 22.70 5.32
CA SER A 52 6.26 21.73 5.84
C SER A 52 7.67 22.20 5.48
N PRO A 53 8.60 22.35 6.44
CA PRO A 53 9.95 22.80 6.17
C PRO A 53 10.66 21.78 5.27
N ARG A 54 11.46 22.26 4.32
CA ARG A 54 12.29 21.39 3.45
C ARG A 54 13.32 20.66 4.31
N SER A 55 13.04 19.42 4.69
CA SER A 55 14.05 18.54 5.28
C SER A 55 14.95 18.01 4.18
N ARG A 56 16.27 18.06 4.39
CA ARG A 56 17.21 17.29 3.57
C ARG A 56 17.03 15.86 4.04
N CYS A 57 16.38 15.00 3.23
CA CYS A 57 16.29 13.56 3.50
C CYS A 57 17.70 13.11 3.92
N ARG A 58 17.93 12.82 5.21
CA ARG A 58 19.25 12.38 5.68
C ARG A 58 19.48 11.02 5.05
N PRO A 59 20.39 10.87 4.06
CA PRO A 59 20.68 9.57 3.52
C PRO A 59 21.52 8.88 4.59
N THR A 60 20.97 7.86 5.23
CA THR A 60 21.81 6.90 5.95
C THR A 60 22.85 6.41 4.94
N CYS A 61 24.13 6.59 5.23
CA CYS A 61 25.20 5.97 4.44
C CYS A 61 24.93 4.46 4.43
N ARG A 62 24.58 3.89 3.28
CA ARG A 62 24.53 2.44 3.12
C ARG A 62 25.97 1.97 3.00
N GLY A 63 26.45 1.28 4.04
CA GLY A 63 27.68 0.49 3.97
C GLY A 63 27.50 -0.76 3.13
#